data_AF-A0A3D4EVT7-F1
#
_entry.id   AF-A0A3D4EVT7-F1
#
_cell.length_a   1.000
_cell.length_b   1.000
_cell.length_c   1.000
_cell.angle_alpha   90.00
_cell.angle_beta   90.00
_cell.angle_gamma   90.00
#
_symmetry.space_group_name_H-M   'P 1'
#
loop_
_entity.id
_entity.type
_entity.pdbx_description
1 polymer ?
#
loop_
_entity_poly.entity_id
_entity_poly.type
_entity_poly.pdbx_seq_one_letter_code
_entity_poly.pdbx_strand_id
1 'polypeptide(L)'
;MLAISAAQGEIFADIAVTQGDVPLGTIRIRLEHEKVPRVVAAFIGLATGERDWIDPLTKEVKSGIPYYDGIIFHRLIHNFVIQGGDPTGTGQNGPGYVMQDQFHPDLRHSGRYMVSTAKSLNPNTFGSQFFITLEAADHLDDKHSVFGEVISDDLYPESRALIDSFTSVEEFPVTNQRPDTPLTMTSVTISGSSLADFNINDPSLRMPYLVKEPVQPFPIRTGADDVFTLRFKRKALHDYLLFAGTEPGSLPLLSTMLSADQEEGYLLNITGVNEPSFFYRHTVVDYSQLFHPLPTLDQDGAKIEFVNPDGSSITIISNGQGAGTWVDSDGNSGSLSSFAFEVFLPETGVFFRGRSYGEFIPLLNFNCEFSAPAGTGSFQSLSGVLSFHSEVNGGFEGIKNISGAFNRPFKFTPALESP
;
A
#
# COMPACT_ATOMS: atom_id res chain seq x y z
N MET A 1 -15.63 -29.35 -33.70
CA MET A 1 -14.33 -28.67 -33.51
C MET A 1 -14.66 -27.31 -32.93
N LEU A 2 -14.82 -27.23 -31.61
CA LEU A 2 -15.05 -25.97 -30.92
C LEU A 2 -13.70 -25.25 -30.87
N ALA A 3 -13.60 -24.12 -31.57
CA ALA A 3 -12.46 -23.23 -31.41
C ALA A 3 -12.47 -22.73 -29.97
N ILE A 4 -11.45 -23.14 -29.21
CA ILE A 4 -11.11 -22.53 -27.93
C ILE A 4 -10.81 -21.06 -28.28
N SER A 5 -11.68 -20.14 -27.87
CA SER A 5 -11.31 -18.73 -27.89
C SER A 5 -10.10 -18.59 -26.99
N ALA A 6 -8.97 -18.16 -27.54
CA ALA A 6 -7.85 -17.70 -26.72
C ALA A 6 -8.41 -16.74 -25.67
N ALA A 7 -8.14 -17.00 -24.39
CA ALA A 7 -8.47 -16.06 -23.33
C ALA A 7 -7.91 -14.69 -23.75
N GLN A 8 -8.79 -13.71 -23.91
CA GLN A 8 -8.37 -12.37 -24.28
C GLN A 8 -7.57 -11.78 -23.12
N GLY A 9 -6.29 -11.51 -23.38
CA GLY A 9 -5.46 -10.57 -22.63
C GLY A 9 -4.91 -11.06 -21.29
N GLU A 10 -3.80 -11.80 -21.28
CA GLU A 10 -3.12 -12.21 -20.04
C GLU A 10 -1.77 -11.51 -19.85
N ILE A 11 -1.38 -11.31 -18.59
CA ILE A 11 -0.03 -10.93 -18.17
C ILE A 11 0.48 -11.98 -17.19
N PHE A 12 1.73 -12.40 -17.36
CA PHE A 12 2.38 -13.42 -16.55
C PHE A 12 3.65 -12.90 -15.91
N ALA A 13 3.97 -13.43 -14.73
CA ALA A 13 5.28 -13.33 -14.10
C ALA A 13 5.91 -14.72 -13.96
N ASP A 14 7.14 -14.86 -14.45
CA ASP A 14 7.94 -16.07 -14.32
C ASP A 14 9.04 -15.81 -13.27
N ILE A 15 8.97 -16.50 -12.14
CA ILE A 15 9.94 -16.40 -11.03
C ILE A 15 10.86 -17.61 -11.08
N ALA A 16 12.13 -17.42 -11.47
CA ALA A 16 13.12 -18.48 -11.43
C ALA A 16 13.64 -18.66 -9.99
N VAL A 17 13.68 -19.91 -9.50
CA VAL A 17 13.99 -20.21 -8.09
C VAL A 17 15.18 -21.17 -7.97
N THR A 18 16.02 -20.91 -6.98
CA THR A 18 17.12 -21.80 -6.54
C THR A 18 16.99 -22.14 -5.06
N GLN A 19 17.52 -23.29 -4.65
CA GLN A 19 17.82 -23.64 -3.26
C GLN A 19 19.34 -23.67 -3.08
N GLY A 20 19.88 -22.64 -2.43
CA GLY A 20 21.32 -22.38 -2.47
C GLY A 20 21.76 -22.17 -3.92
N ASP A 21 22.69 -23.00 -4.41
CA ASP A 21 23.18 -22.94 -5.80
C ASP A 21 22.42 -23.89 -6.76
N VAL A 22 21.42 -24.63 -6.28
CA VAL A 22 20.70 -25.64 -7.07
C VAL A 22 19.43 -25.02 -7.68
N PRO A 23 19.27 -24.99 -9.02
CA PRO A 23 18.02 -24.57 -9.65
C PRO A 23 16.86 -25.51 -9.33
N LEU A 24 15.71 -24.95 -8.94
CA LEU A 24 14.48 -25.71 -8.69
C LEU A 24 13.47 -25.60 -9.84
N GLY A 25 13.56 -24.56 -10.66
CA GLY A 25 12.65 -24.32 -11.78
C GLY A 25 12.05 -22.92 -11.75
N THR A 26 10.91 -22.76 -12.43
CA THR A 26 10.24 -21.47 -12.60
C THR A 26 8.79 -21.56 -12.16
N ILE A 27 8.37 -20.63 -11.32
CA ILE A 27 6.97 -20.45 -10.92
C ILE A 27 6.34 -19.45 -11.88
N ARG A 28 5.38 -19.90 -12.70
CA ARG A 28 4.61 -19.02 -13.58
C ARG A 28 3.30 -18.60 -12.93
N ILE A 29 3.11 -17.29 -12.82
CA ILE A 29 1.95 -16.65 -12.18
C ILE A 29 1.15 -15.90 -13.25
N ARG A 30 -0.16 -16.11 -13.36
CA ARG A 30 -1.08 -15.21 -14.08
C ARG A 30 -1.44 -14.05 -13.17
N LEU A 31 -1.31 -12.81 -13.66
CA LEU A 31 -1.58 -11.60 -12.91
C LEU A 31 -2.99 -11.05 -13.19
N GLU A 32 -3.71 -10.70 -12.12
CA GLU A 32 -5.11 -10.21 -12.16
C GLU A 32 -5.16 -8.69 -12.41
N HIS A 33 -4.50 -8.23 -13.48
CA HIS A 33 -4.29 -6.82 -13.81
C HIS A 33 -5.58 -6.01 -14.03
N GLU A 34 -6.69 -6.64 -14.44
CA GLU A 34 -7.98 -5.95 -14.60
C GLU A 34 -8.67 -5.68 -13.25
N LYS A 35 -8.56 -6.62 -12.31
CA LYS A 35 -9.29 -6.58 -11.03
C LYS A 35 -8.53 -5.83 -9.95
N VAL A 36 -7.20 -5.96 -9.94
CA VAL A 36 -6.31 -5.30 -8.97
C VAL A 36 -5.13 -4.61 -9.67
N PRO A 37 -5.41 -3.65 -10.57
CA PRO A 37 -4.42 -3.04 -11.45
C PRO A 37 -3.27 -2.34 -10.71
N ARG A 38 -3.53 -1.72 -9.55
CA ARG A 38 -2.50 -1.01 -8.77
C ARG A 38 -1.47 -1.98 -8.19
N VAL A 39 -1.95 -3.08 -7.60
CA VAL A 39 -1.08 -4.12 -7.02
C VAL A 39 -0.26 -4.79 -8.10
N VAL A 40 -0.87 -5.08 -9.25
CA VAL A 40 -0.17 -5.67 -10.39
C VAL A 40 0.85 -4.71 -11.01
N ALA A 41 0.50 -3.43 -11.20
CA ALA A 41 1.45 -2.41 -11.66
C ALA A 41 2.62 -2.22 -10.71
N ALA A 42 2.38 -2.27 -9.39
CA ALA A 42 3.43 -2.23 -8.39
C ALA A 42 4.43 -3.39 -8.56
N PHE A 43 3.89 -4.62 -8.64
CA PHE A 43 4.69 -5.83 -8.78
C PHE A 43 5.48 -5.83 -10.09
N ILE A 44 4.83 -5.53 -11.22
CA ILE A 44 5.47 -5.45 -12.53
C ILE A 44 6.57 -4.38 -12.53
N GLY A 45 6.27 -3.15 -12.10
CA GLY A 45 7.24 -2.07 -12.11
C GLY A 45 8.46 -2.34 -11.25
N LEU A 46 8.28 -3.01 -10.10
CA LEU A 46 9.40 -3.47 -9.27
C LEU A 46 10.18 -4.60 -9.95
N ALA A 47 9.50 -5.58 -10.54
CA ALA A 47 10.14 -6.69 -11.26
C ALA A 47 10.95 -6.23 -12.47
N THR A 48 10.43 -5.29 -13.27
CA THR A 48 11.11 -4.78 -14.48
C THR A 48 12.15 -3.69 -14.17
N GLY A 49 12.13 -3.14 -12.94
CA GLY A 49 12.99 -2.01 -12.55
C GLY A 49 12.50 -0.65 -13.07
N GLU A 50 11.34 -0.60 -13.73
CA GLU A 50 10.70 0.66 -14.15
C GLU A 50 10.22 1.50 -12.97
N ARG A 51 10.02 0.87 -11.81
CA ARG A 51 9.62 1.53 -10.58
C ARG A 51 10.82 1.65 -9.65
N ASP A 52 11.14 2.88 -9.30
CA ASP A 52 12.22 3.19 -8.36
C ASP A 52 11.92 2.59 -6.98
N TRP A 53 12.97 2.25 -6.24
CA TRP A 53 12.88 1.77 -4.86
C TRP A 53 14.06 2.27 -4.03
N ILE A 54 13.90 2.31 -2.70
CA ILE A 54 14.96 2.71 -1.78
C ILE A 54 15.62 1.45 -1.24
N ASP A 55 16.93 1.33 -1.45
CA ASP A 55 17.73 0.27 -0.86
C ASP A 55 17.76 0.44 0.68
N PRO A 56 17.24 -0.51 1.47
CA PRO A 56 17.19 -0.35 2.91
C PRO A 56 18.58 -0.42 3.58
N LEU A 57 19.61 -0.90 2.89
CA LEU A 57 20.98 -0.94 3.38
C LEU A 57 21.73 0.34 3.01
N THR A 58 21.79 0.67 1.71
CA THR A 58 22.56 1.84 1.24
C THR A 58 21.80 3.16 1.33
N LYS A 59 20.47 3.07 1.50
CA LYS A 59 19.53 4.20 1.50
C LYS A 59 19.52 5.01 0.20
N GLU A 60 20.03 4.43 -0.88
CA GLU A 60 20.00 5.01 -2.21
C GLU A 60 18.71 4.66 -2.94
N VAL A 61 18.26 5.56 -3.80
CA VAL A 61 17.22 5.24 -4.78
C VAL A 61 17.85 4.41 -5.91
N LYS A 62 17.29 3.24 -6.16
CA LYS A 62 17.65 2.34 -7.27
C LYS A 62 16.64 2.51 -8.39
N SER A 63 17.12 2.54 -9.63
CA SER A 63 16.35 2.90 -10.82
C SER A 63 16.79 2.09 -12.02
N GLY A 64 15.84 1.54 -12.78
CA GLY A 64 16.16 0.62 -13.87
C GLY A 64 16.83 -0.66 -13.39
N ILE A 65 16.72 -0.98 -12.10
CA ILE A 65 17.29 -2.18 -11.48
C ILE A 65 16.11 -3.04 -10.99
N PRO A 66 15.95 -4.27 -11.54
CA PRO A 66 14.97 -5.23 -11.06
C PRO A 66 15.05 -5.44 -9.55
N TYR A 67 13.91 -5.28 -8.87
CA TYR A 67 13.83 -5.31 -7.42
C TYR A 67 13.96 -6.71 -6.85
N TYR A 68 13.29 -7.70 -7.46
CA TYR A 68 13.13 -9.03 -6.89
C TYR A 68 14.32 -9.97 -7.14
N ASP A 69 15.22 -9.60 -8.04
CA ASP A 69 16.37 -10.42 -8.41
C ASP A 69 17.34 -10.57 -7.23
N GLY A 70 17.61 -11.82 -6.85
CA GLY A 70 18.43 -12.18 -5.69
C GLY A 70 17.70 -12.12 -4.34
N ILE A 71 16.43 -11.73 -4.30
CA ILE A 71 15.64 -11.72 -3.07
C ILE A 71 15.21 -13.14 -2.71
N ILE A 72 15.29 -13.48 -1.42
CA ILE A 72 14.88 -14.79 -0.91
C ILE A 72 13.40 -14.86 -0.52
N PHE A 73 12.84 -16.07 -0.55
CA PHE A 73 11.68 -16.45 0.24
C PHE A 73 12.13 -16.64 1.69
N HIS A 74 12.04 -15.58 2.48
CA HIS A 74 12.55 -15.54 3.84
C HIS A 74 11.67 -16.28 4.86
N ARG A 75 10.44 -16.66 4.47
CA ARG A 75 9.49 -17.36 5.33
C ARG A 75 8.75 -18.47 4.58
N LEU A 76 8.72 -19.66 5.16
CA LEU A 76 8.03 -20.86 4.67
C LEU A 76 7.30 -21.53 5.84
N ILE A 77 6.01 -21.79 5.64
CA ILE A 77 5.18 -22.61 6.52
C ILE A 77 4.50 -23.66 5.65
N HIS A 78 4.94 -24.92 5.75
CA HIS A 78 4.63 -26.03 4.83
C HIS A 78 3.16 -26.24 4.48
N ASN A 79 2.23 -25.87 5.35
CA ASN A 79 0.78 -26.01 5.14
C ASN A 79 0.04 -24.67 5.19
N PHE A 80 0.70 -23.60 4.77
CA PHE A 80 0.09 -22.28 4.77
C PHE A 80 0.60 -21.43 3.62
N VAL A 81 1.84 -20.95 3.67
CA VAL A 81 2.39 -20.01 2.67
C VAL A 81 3.91 -20.13 2.53
N ILE A 82 4.40 -19.76 1.35
CA ILE A 82 5.79 -19.34 1.12
C ILE A 82 5.80 -17.84 0.82
N GLN A 83 6.64 -17.07 1.51
CA GLN A 83 6.64 -15.60 1.50
C GLN A 83 8.04 -15.04 1.20
N GLY A 84 8.07 -14.03 0.31
CA GLY A 84 9.28 -13.37 -0.17
C GLY A 84 9.08 -11.88 -0.44
N GLY A 85 10.04 -11.27 -1.15
CA GLY A 85 9.96 -9.86 -1.56
C GLY A 85 10.51 -8.83 -0.56
N ASP A 86 11.20 -9.28 0.50
CA ASP A 86 11.97 -8.39 1.38
C ASP A 86 13.46 -8.39 0.94
N PRO A 87 14.03 -7.26 0.49
CA PRO A 87 15.40 -7.17 0.00
C PRO A 87 16.47 -7.45 1.07
N THR A 88 16.13 -7.35 2.36
CA THR A 88 17.03 -7.78 3.45
C THR A 88 16.76 -9.21 3.91
N GLY A 89 15.67 -9.81 3.44
CA GLY A 89 15.24 -11.15 3.83
C GLY A 89 14.88 -11.28 5.31
N THR A 90 14.49 -10.19 5.99
CA THR A 90 14.16 -10.19 7.43
C THR A 90 12.66 -10.21 7.71
N GLY A 91 11.83 -9.99 6.68
CA GLY A 91 10.38 -9.77 6.78
C GLY A 91 9.97 -8.37 7.25
N GLN A 92 10.88 -7.40 7.24
CA GLN A 92 10.68 -6.06 7.84
C GLN A 92 10.88 -4.90 6.87
N ASN A 93 11.45 -5.13 5.69
CA ASN A 93 11.72 -4.08 4.71
C ASN A 93 10.93 -4.28 3.42
N GLY A 94 10.98 -3.25 2.58
CA GLY A 94 10.22 -3.13 1.33
C GLY A 94 10.88 -2.10 0.40
N PRO A 95 10.12 -1.50 -0.54
CA PRO A 95 10.68 -0.65 -1.58
C PRO A 95 10.88 0.82 -1.13
N GLY A 96 10.66 1.13 0.15
CA GLY A 96 10.77 2.50 0.70
C GLY A 96 9.47 3.31 0.67
N TYR A 97 8.39 2.72 0.19
CA TYR A 97 7.03 3.25 0.20
C TYR A 97 6.03 2.08 0.34
N VAL A 98 4.76 2.40 0.52
CA VAL A 98 3.68 1.41 0.55
C VAL A 98 2.49 1.89 -0.29
N MET A 99 1.58 0.97 -0.57
CA MET A 99 0.45 1.13 -1.47
C MET A 99 -0.81 0.53 -0.85
N GLN A 100 -1.94 1.05 -1.30
CA GLN A 100 -3.27 0.58 -0.90
C GLN A 100 -3.54 -0.84 -1.39
N ASP A 101 -4.23 -1.59 -0.53
CA ASP A 101 -4.82 -2.89 -0.82
C ASP A 101 -5.91 -2.71 -1.88
N GLN A 102 -6.06 -3.71 -2.75
CA GLN A 102 -7.21 -3.88 -3.62
C GLN A 102 -7.83 -5.25 -3.38
N PHE A 103 -9.15 -5.28 -3.17
CA PHE A 103 -9.91 -6.51 -2.96
C PHE A 103 -10.97 -6.63 -4.04
N HIS A 104 -11.21 -7.85 -4.52
CA HIS A 104 -12.24 -8.14 -5.51
C HIS A 104 -13.06 -9.34 -5.04
N PRO A 105 -14.40 -9.36 -5.20
CA PRO A 105 -15.26 -10.46 -4.75
C PRO A 105 -14.83 -11.85 -5.22
N ASP A 106 -14.30 -11.92 -6.45
CA ASP A 106 -13.84 -13.17 -7.08
C ASP A 106 -12.42 -13.60 -6.69
N LEU A 107 -11.67 -12.74 -5.99
CA LEU A 107 -10.28 -13.02 -5.62
C LEU A 107 -10.21 -13.39 -4.14
N ARG A 108 -10.03 -14.69 -3.88
CA ARG A 108 -10.11 -15.31 -2.55
C ARG A 108 -8.96 -16.28 -2.32
N HIS A 109 -8.60 -16.48 -1.06
CA HIS A 109 -7.58 -17.44 -0.66
C HIS A 109 -8.14 -18.87 -0.54
N SER A 110 -8.94 -19.29 -1.52
CA SER A 110 -9.77 -20.51 -1.47
C SER A 110 -9.00 -21.83 -1.55
N GLY A 111 -7.68 -21.78 -1.76
CA GLY A 111 -6.85 -22.96 -1.90
C GLY A 111 -5.39 -22.62 -2.10
N ARG A 112 -4.65 -23.62 -2.59
CA ARG A 112 -3.26 -23.49 -3.01
C ARG A 112 -3.12 -22.55 -4.20
N TYR A 113 -1.89 -22.13 -4.46
CA TYR A 113 -1.48 -21.44 -5.69
C TYR A 113 -1.95 -19.98 -5.80
N MET A 114 -2.61 -19.42 -4.79
CA MET A 114 -3.01 -18.01 -4.78
C MET A 114 -1.80 -17.14 -4.42
N VAL A 115 -1.56 -16.10 -5.21
CA VAL A 115 -0.48 -15.13 -5.00
C VAL A 115 -1.06 -13.85 -4.43
N SER A 116 -0.59 -13.44 -3.27
CA SER A 116 -1.20 -12.37 -2.49
C SER A 116 -0.17 -11.49 -1.80
N THR A 117 -0.53 -10.24 -1.53
CA THR A 117 0.37 -9.27 -0.90
C THR A 117 0.68 -9.67 0.54
N ALA A 118 1.95 -9.64 0.92
CA ALA A 118 2.37 -9.74 2.31
C ALA A 118 2.62 -8.33 2.85
N LYS A 119 2.07 -8.06 4.03
CA LYS A 119 2.11 -6.73 4.62
C LYS A 119 1.96 -6.81 6.14
N SER A 120 2.11 -5.69 6.81
CA SER A 120 1.88 -5.62 8.25
C SER A 120 0.42 -5.93 8.59
N LEU A 121 0.12 -6.13 9.88
CA LEU A 121 -1.27 -6.31 10.34
C LEU A 121 -2.17 -5.11 10.01
N ASN A 122 -1.57 -3.97 9.73
CA ASN A 122 -2.33 -2.80 9.35
C ASN A 122 -2.77 -2.89 7.87
N PRO A 123 -3.97 -2.40 7.54
CA PRO A 123 -4.42 -2.27 6.15
C PRO A 123 -3.53 -1.34 5.32
N ASN A 124 -3.51 -1.54 4.00
CA ASN A 124 -2.88 -0.66 3.00
C ASN A 124 -1.37 -0.48 3.16
N THR A 125 -0.71 -1.49 3.73
CA THR A 125 0.74 -1.47 4.03
C THR A 125 1.54 -2.31 3.04
N PHE A 126 0.98 -2.59 1.87
CA PHE A 126 1.66 -3.37 0.85
C PHE A 126 2.85 -2.57 0.29
N GLY A 127 4.06 -3.05 0.55
CA GLY A 127 5.27 -2.53 -0.08
C GLY A 127 5.62 -3.32 -1.33
N SER A 128 6.23 -4.48 -1.12
CA SER A 128 6.75 -5.36 -2.18
C SER A 128 6.65 -6.84 -1.84
N GLN A 129 6.52 -7.17 -0.56
CA GLN A 129 6.46 -8.54 -0.10
C GLN A 129 5.16 -9.20 -0.58
N PHE A 130 5.26 -10.47 -0.94
CA PHE A 130 4.12 -11.28 -1.36
C PHE A 130 4.30 -12.71 -0.86
N PHE A 131 3.22 -13.47 -0.90
CA PHE A 131 3.23 -14.89 -0.58
C PHE A 131 2.43 -15.70 -1.59
N ILE A 132 2.73 -16.99 -1.67
CA ILE A 132 1.99 -17.98 -2.44
C ILE A 132 1.39 -18.97 -1.43
N THR A 133 0.09 -19.25 -1.55
CA THR A 133 -0.59 -20.20 -0.66
C THR A 133 -0.19 -21.64 -0.96
N LEU A 134 0.13 -22.38 0.10
CA LEU A 134 0.35 -23.84 0.08
C LEU A 134 -0.88 -24.61 0.58
N GLU A 135 -1.89 -23.90 1.09
CA GLU A 135 -3.19 -24.42 1.50
C GLU A 135 -4.23 -23.29 1.51
N ALA A 136 -5.53 -23.60 1.61
CA ALA A 136 -6.58 -22.58 1.74
C ALA A 136 -6.37 -21.69 2.98
N ALA A 137 -6.63 -20.39 2.83
CA ALA A 137 -6.33 -19.38 3.83
C ALA A 137 -7.42 -18.28 3.90
N ASP A 138 -8.70 -18.67 3.85
CA ASP A 138 -9.88 -17.77 3.83
C ASP A 138 -9.87 -16.68 4.92
N HIS A 139 -9.20 -16.93 6.05
CA HIS A 139 -9.04 -15.95 7.12
C HIS A 139 -8.20 -14.71 6.72
N LEU A 140 -7.54 -14.74 5.56
CA LEU A 140 -6.79 -13.64 4.93
C LEU A 140 -7.61 -12.86 3.89
N ASP A 141 -8.83 -13.31 3.56
CA ASP A 141 -9.71 -12.61 2.63
C ASP A 141 -10.06 -11.21 3.13
N ASP A 142 -10.10 -10.26 2.20
CA ASP A 142 -10.29 -8.82 2.45
C ASP A 142 -9.28 -8.24 3.47
N LYS A 143 -8.14 -8.92 3.67
CA LYS A 143 -6.98 -8.44 4.46
C LYS A 143 -5.71 -8.41 3.65
N HIS A 144 -5.55 -9.27 2.65
CA HIS A 144 -4.41 -9.36 1.74
C HIS A 144 -4.91 -9.40 0.30
N SER A 145 -4.29 -8.62 -0.59
CA SER A 145 -4.72 -8.50 -1.97
C SER A 145 -4.21 -9.68 -2.77
N VAL A 146 -5.11 -10.59 -3.13
CA VAL A 146 -4.81 -11.62 -4.14
C VAL A 146 -4.65 -10.91 -5.49
N PHE A 147 -3.49 -11.07 -6.12
CA PHE A 147 -3.15 -10.40 -7.37
C PHE A 147 -2.68 -11.35 -8.47
N GLY A 148 -2.64 -12.65 -8.18
CA GLY A 148 -2.36 -13.66 -9.18
C GLY A 148 -2.62 -15.06 -8.72
N GLU A 149 -2.44 -15.99 -9.64
CA GLU A 149 -2.58 -17.44 -9.42
C GLU A 149 -1.44 -18.15 -10.17
N VAL A 150 -0.82 -19.15 -9.54
CA VAL A 150 0.17 -20.00 -10.20
C VAL A 150 -0.53 -20.88 -11.24
N ILE A 151 -0.05 -20.81 -12.49
CA ILE A 151 -0.61 -21.52 -13.64
C ILE A 151 -0.47 -23.03 -13.48
N SER A 152 -1.49 -23.78 -13.92
CA SER A 152 -1.48 -25.25 -13.86
C SER A 152 -0.41 -25.87 -14.75
N ASP A 153 0.06 -27.05 -14.35
CA ASP A 153 1.13 -27.76 -15.06
C ASP A 153 0.74 -28.20 -16.49
N ASP A 154 -0.56 -28.33 -16.77
CA ASP A 154 -1.07 -28.56 -18.13
C ASP A 154 -0.81 -27.38 -19.08
N LEU A 155 -0.68 -26.16 -18.54
CA LEU A 155 -0.43 -24.92 -19.28
C LEU A 155 1.03 -24.47 -19.18
N TYR A 156 1.67 -24.70 -18.03
CA TYR A 156 3.08 -24.43 -17.81
C TYR A 156 3.68 -25.51 -16.89
N PRO A 157 4.36 -26.53 -17.47
CA PRO A 157 4.85 -27.66 -16.71
C PRO A 157 5.74 -27.29 -15.52
N GLU A 158 5.64 -28.09 -14.46
CA GLU A 158 6.47 -28.02 -13.24
C GLU A 158 6.26 -26.79 -12.35
N SER A 159 5.37 -25.85 -12.71
CA SER A 159 5.10 -24.64 -11.93
C SER A 159 4.36 -24.93 -10.62
N ARG A 160 3.22 -25.63 -10.67
CA ARG A 160 2.49 -26.05 -9.45
C ARG A 160 3.20 -27.18 -8.73
N ALA A 161 3.82 -28.12 -9.45
CA ALA A 161 4.65 -29.15 -8.84
C ALA A 161 5.76 -28.56 -7.95
N LEU A 162 6.41 -27.46 -8.38
CA LEU A 162 7.38 -26.75 -7.56
C LEU A 162 6.74 -26.15 -6.30
N ILE A 163 5.56 -25.53 -6.41
CA ILE A 163 4.83 -25.04 -5.22
C ILE A 163 4.48 -26.18 -4.27
N ASP A 164 4.01 -27.32 -4.80
CA ASP A 164 3.65 -28.48 -3.99
C ASP A 164 4.86 -29.08 -3.27
N SER A 165 6.06 -29.03 -3.88
CA SER A 165 7.29 -29.49 -3.24
C SER A 165 7.60 -28.75 -1.94
N PHE A 166 7.25 -27.46 -1.83
CA PHE A 166 7.46 -26.65 -0.62
C PHE A 166 6.62 -27.11 0.60
N THR A 167 5.72 -28.08 0.42
CA THR A 167 5.02 -28.75 1.54
C THR A 167 5.87 -29.82 2.23
N SER A 168 6.99 -30.24 1.63
CA SER A 168 7.90 -31.26 2.18
C SER A 168 8.83 -30.68 3.25
N VAL A 169 8.70 -31.18 4.49
CA VAL A 169 9.58 -30.81 5.62
C VAL A 169 10.99 -31.38 5.46
N GLU A 170 11.12 -32.52 4.78
CA GLU A 170 12.41 -33.17 4.55
C GLU A 170 13.24 -32.44 3.49
N GLU A 171 12.60 -32.00 2.40
CA GLU A 171 13.28 -31.28 1.31
C GLU A 171 13.51 -29.80 1.64
N PHE A 172 12.60 -29.20 2.41
CA PHE A 172 12.64 -27.79 2.78
C PHE A 172 12.58 -27.60 4.29
N PRO A 173 13.61 -28.02 5.05
CA PRO A 173 13.66 -27.80 6.49
C PRO A 173 13.71 -26.30 6.82
N VAL A 174 13.07 -25.93 7.93
CA VAL A 174 12.97 -24.54 8.39
C VAL A 174 13.35 -24.37 9.85
N THR A 175 14.04 -23.28 10.16
CA THR A 175 14.30 -22.79 11.51
C THR A 175 13.57 -21.46 11.72
N ASN A 176 12.69 -21.38 12.72
CA ASN A 176 11.84 -20.20 12.95
C ASN A 176 11.06 -19.76 11.69
N GLN A 177 10.51 -20.74 10.96
CA GLN A 177 9.80 -20.53 9.69
C GLN A 177 10.69 -19.99 8.54
N ARG A 178 12.01 -19.90 8.72
CA ARG A 178 12.94 -19.53 7.64
C ARG A 178 13.54 -20.80 7.03
N PRO A 179 13.56 -20.96 5.69
CA PRO A 179 14.29 -22.05 5.05
C PRO A 179 15.76 -22.11 5.49
N ASP A 180 16.23 -23.29 5.91
CA ASP A 180 17.62 -23.47 6.37
C ASP A 180 18.61 -23.26 5.23
N THR A 181 18.24 -23.67 4.02
CA THR A 181 18.94 -23.32 2.78
C THR A 181 18.15 -22.24 2.05
N PRO A 182 18.75 -21.10 1.67
CA PRO A 182 18.03 -20.00 1.04
C PRO A 182 17.29 -20.43 -0.24
N LEU A 183 16.01 -20.12 -0.30
CA LEU A 183 15.21 -20.19 -1.52
C LEU A 183 15.25 -18.82 -2.19
N THR A 184 15.93 -18.68 -3.33
CA THR A 184 16.23 -17.37 -3.95
C THR A 184 15.49 -17.20 -5.26
N MET A 185 14.81 -16.06 -5.43
CA MET A 185 14.29 -15.61 -6.71
C MET A 185 15.47 -15.08 -7.54
N THR A 186 16.01 -15.87 -8.45
CA THR A 186 17.19 -15.46 -9.24
C THR A 186 16.83 -14.41 -10.28
N SER A 187 15.59 -14.45 -10.79
CA SER A 187 15.05 -13.45 -11.70
C SER A 187 13.53 -13.46 -11.68
N VAL A 188 12.91 -12.30 -11.91
CA VAL A 188 11.47 -12.18 -12.20
C VAL A 188 11.25 -11.55 -13.56
N THR A 189 10.68 -12.29 -14.52
CA THR A 189 10.41 -11.79 -15.87
C THR A 189 8.92 -11.67 -16.16
N ILE A 190 8.52 -10.58 -16.81
CA ILE A 190 7.11 -10.31 -17.14
C ILE A 190 6.87 -10.57 -18.63
N SER A 191 5.77 -11.27 -18.96
CA SER A 191 5.37 -11.59 -20.33
C SER A 191 3.85 -11.57 -20.48
N GLY A 192 3.34 -11.75 -21.70
CA GLY A 192 1.90 -11.86 -21.96
C GLY A 192 1.41 -10.90 -23.04
N SER A 193 0.23 -11.19 -23.59
CA SER A 193 -0.33 -10.43 -24.70
C SER A 193 -0.82 -9.03 -24.31
N SER A 194 -1.26 -8.85 -23.06
CA SER A 194 -1.75 -7.55 -22.55
C SER A 194 -0.67 -6.64 -22.00
N LEU A 195 0.57 -7.12 -21.89
CA LEU A 195 1.63 -6.35 -21.22
C LEU A 195 1.89 -5.01 -21.91
N ALA A 196 1.88 -4.98 -23.25
CA ALA A 196 2.15 -3.77 -24.02
C ALA A 196 1.07 -2.69 -23.83
N ASP A 197 -0.17 -3.10 -23.55
CA ASP A 197 -1.31 -2.20 -23.35
C ASP A 197 -1.50 -1.80 -21.87
N PHE A 198 -0.85 -2.51 -20.95
CA PHE A 198 -0.92 -2.24 -19.52
C PHE A 198 0.12 -1.20 -19.09
N ASN A 199 -0.26 0.08 -19.15
CA ASN A 199 0.59 1.18 -18.72
C ASN A 199 0.69 1.24 -17.18
N ILE A 200 1.77 0.71 -16.61
CA ILE A 200 2.03 0.72 -15.16
C ILE A 200 2.21 2.14 -14.57
N ASN A 201 2.40 3.16 -15.41
CA ASN A 201 2.56 4.56 -15.02
C ASN A 201 1.28 5.38 -15.28
N ASP A 202 0.15 4.72 -15.59
CA ASP A 202 -1.12 5.42 -15.78
C ASP A 202 -1.49 6.21 -14.50
N PRO A 203 -1.73 7.53 -14.58
CA PRO A 203 -2.08 8.34 -13.41
C PRO A 203 -3.31 7.85 -12.65
N SER A 204 -4.25 7.17 -13.32
CA SER A 204 -5.43 6.56 -12.69
C SER A 204 -5.10 5.44 -11.71
N LEU A 205 -3.91 4.82 -11.83
CA LEU A 205 -3.41 3.85 -10.86
C LEU A 205 -3.04 4.50 -9.53
N ARG A 206 -2.82 5.82 -9.51
CA ARG A 206 -2.54 6.61 -8.29
C ARG A 206 -1.36 6.07 -7.50
N MET A 207 -0.31 5.68 -8.21
CA MET A 207 0.89 5.12 -7.64
C MET A 207 1.70 6.19 -6.90
N PRO A 208 2.38 5.87 -5.78
CA PRO A 208 3.40 6.76 -5.24
C PRO A 208 4.67 6.70 -6.08
N TYR A 209 5.39 7.81 -6.18
CA TYR A 209 6.64 7.93 -6.94
C TYR A 209 7.78 8.44 -6.07
N LEU A 210 9.00 8.00 -6.37
CA LEU A 210 10.19 8.55 -5.72
C LEU A 210 10.72 9.73 -6.54
N VAL A 211 10.83 10.89 -5.89
CA VAL A 211 11.56 12.05 -6.42
C VAL A 211 12.98 11.99 -5.90
N LYS A 212 13.92 11.95 -6.84
CA LYS A 212 15.36 11.94 -6.57
C LYS A 212 15.85 13.36 -6.42
N GLU A 213 16.32 13.68 -5.24
CA GLU A 213 17.06 14.92 -4.99
C GLU A 213 18.54 14.58 -4.84
N PRO A 214 19.45 15.37 -5.44
CA PRO A 214 20.89 15.11 -5.31
C PRO A 214 21.35 15.25 -3.87
N VAL A 215 22.40 14.51 -3.48
CA VAL A 215 23.12 14.75 -2.22
C VAL A 215 23.60 16.19 -2.21
N GLN A 216 23.24 16.95 -1.17
CA GLN A 216 23.62 18.35 -1.04
C GLN A 216 24.68 18.52 0.06
N PRO A 217 25.73 19.31 -0.17
CA PRO A 217 26.57 19.79 0.93
C PRO A 217 25.74 20.75 1.80
N PHE A 218 25.99 20.76 3.11
CA PHE A 218 25.23 21.61 4.03
C PHE A 218 25.53 23.11 3.83
N PRO A 219 24.53 24.02 3.82
CA PRO A 219 24.78 25.46 3.92
C PRO A 219 25.11 25.89 5.36
N ILE A 220 26.13 26.74 5.51
CA ILE A 220 26.60 27.50 6.69
C ILE A 220 25.97 27.14 8.05
N ARG A 221 26.77 26.57 8.97
CA ARG A 221 26.48 26.44 10.40
C ARG A 221 26.03 27.79 10.97
N THR A 222 24.79 27.87 11.46
CA THR A 222 24.22 29.12 11.96
C THR A 222 24.44 29.22 13.47
N GLY A 223 25.59 29.76 13.87
CA GLY A 223 25.88 30.11 15.27
C GLY A 223 26.96 29.28 15.95
N ALA A 224 27.18 29.59 17.24
CA ALA A 224 28.17 28.92 18.09
C ALA A 224 27.72 27.53 18.53
N ASP A 225 26.41 27.33 18.70
CA ASP A 225 25.80 26.08 19.11
C ASP A 225 25.77 25.13 17.90
N ASP A 226 26.22 23.88 18.04
CA ASP A 226 26.37 22.84 17.01
C ASP A 226 25.05 22.47 16.29
N VAL A 227 24.47 23.43 15.58
CA VAL A 227 23.16 23.39 14.92
C VAL A 227 23.30 23.72 13.44
N PHE A 228 22.68 22.86 12.64
CA PHE A 228 22.66 22.91 11.19
C PHE A 228 21.20 23.04 10.73
N THR A 229 20.87 24.13 10.03
CA THR A 229 19.50 24.39 9.54
C THR A 229 19.37 24.08 8.04
N LEU A 230 18.57 23.08 7.70
CA LEU A 230 18.13 22.82 6.33
C LEU A 230 16.99 23.76 5.96
N ARG A 231 17.08 24.37 4.79
CA ARG A 231 15.97 25.09 4.16
C ARG A 231 15.63 24.42 2.85
N PHE A 232 14.41 23.95 2.68
CA PHE A 232 13.96 23.39 1.42
C PHE A 232 12.47 23.65 1.22
N LYS A 233 12.05 23.65 -0.05
CA LYS A 233 10.64 23.70 -0.41
C LYS A 233 9.99 22.36 -0.06
N ARG A 234 8.92 22.41 0.71
CA ARG A 234 8.04 21.28 0.99
C ARG A 234 6.78 21.41 0.14
N LYS A 235 6.43 20.33 -0.54
CA LYS A 235 5.16 20.17 -1.25
C LYS A 235 4.16 19.44 -0.37
N ALA A 236 2.88 19.76 -0.53
CA ALA A 236 1.79 18.99 0.07
C ALA A 236 1.80 17.55 -0.45
N LEU A 237 1.42 16.58 0.38
CA LEU A 237 1.24 15.17 0.00
C LEU A 237 2.54 14.45 -0.34
N HIS A 238 3.62 14.81 0.34
CA HIS A 238 4.95 14.25 0.11
C HIS A 238 5.60 13.81 1.43
N ASP A 239 6.28 12.67 1.41
CA ASP A 239 7.12 12.20 2.50
C ASP A 239 8.58 12.48 2.19
N TYR A 240 9.33 13.04 3.14
CA TYR A 240 10.74 13.35 3.01
C TYR A 240 11.53 12.44 3.94
N LEU A 241 12.18 11.42 3.37
CA LEU A 241 13.15 10.61 4.10
C LEU A 241 14.48 11.36 4.09
N LEU A 242 14.85 11.95 5.24
CA LEU A 242 16.09 12.66 5.42
C LEU A 242 17.17 11.72 5.91
N PHE A 243 18.27 11.67 5.19
CA PHE A 243 19.47 10.93 5.54
C PHE A 243 20.61 11.91 5.76
N ALA A 244 21.40 11.71 6.81
CA ALA A 244 22.50 12.61 7.12
C ALA A 244 23.62 11.94 7.91
N GLY A 245 24.85 12.40 7.72
CA GLY A 245 26.04 11.82 8.33
C GLY A 245 27.32 12.56 7.96
N THR A 246 28.46 12.08 8.43
CA THR A 246 29.78 12.67 8.19
C THR A 246 30.47 12.15 6.93
N GLU A 247 30.01 11.01 6.40
CA GLU A 247 30.55 10.37 5.21
C GLU A 247 29.52 10.37 4.06
N PRO A 248 29.84 10.96 2.89
CA PRO A 248 28.91 11.05 1.76
C PRO A 248 28.34 9.71 1.28
N GLY A 249 29.11 8.63 1.41
CA GLY A 249 28.72 7.28 0.98
C GLY A 249 27.93 6.47 2.00
N SER A 250 27.76 6.98 3.23
CA SER A 250 27.09 6.27 4.32
C SER A 250 26.23 7.22 5.14
N LEU A 251 25.06 7.57 4.59
CA LEU A 251 24.10 8.45 5.23
C LEU A 251 22.98 7.63 5.90
N PRO A 252 23.01 7.43 7.23
CA PRO A 252 21.90 6.80 7.93
C PRO A 252 20.63 7.64 7.83
N LEU A 253 19.47 6.98 7.97
CA LEU A 253 18.19 7.69 8.09
C LEU A 253 18.22 8.53 9.37
N LEU A 254 18.12 9.84 9.22
CA LEU A 254 18.06 10.80 10.33
C LEU A 254 16.63 11.01 10.78
N SER A 255 15.72 11.24 9.83
CA SER A 255 14.31 11.49 10.11
C SER A 255 13.45 11.20 8.88
N THR A 256 12.18 10.87 9.11
CA THR A 256 11.14 10.87 8.07
C THR A 256 10.21 12.03 8.39
N MET A 257 9.97 12.92 7.43
CA MET A 257 9.12 14.08 7.61
C MET A 257 7.98 14.06 6.60
N LEU A 258 6.78 14.08 7.10
CA LEU A 258 5.55 14.13 6.30
C LEU A 258 5.22 15.58 5.99
N SER A 259 4.74 15.86 4.78
CA SER A 259 4.36 17.22 4.37
C SER A 259 2.90 17.37 3.97
N ALA A 260 2.09 17.82 4.94
CA ALA A 260 0.67 18.18 4.77
C ALA A 260 0.45 19.21 3.69
N ASP A 261 1.03 20.38 3.92
CA ASP A 261 0.83 21.59 3.17
C ASP A 261 2.07 21.90 2.35
N GLN A 262 1.89 22.81 1.40
CA GLN A 262 3.01 23.38 0.68
C GLN A 262 3.63 24.50 1.52
N GLU A 263 4.94 24.43 1.70
CA GLU A 263 5.72 25.44 2.42
C GLU A 263 7.01 25.75 1.63
N GLU A 264 7.13 26.97 1.12
CA GLU A 264 8.27 27.38 0.26
C GLU A 264 9.59 27.54 1.03
N GLY A 265 9.56 27.54 2.37
CA GLY A 265 10.70 27.96 3.19
C GLY A 265 10.94 27.11 4.44
N TYR A 266 10.46 25.86 4.46
CA TYR A 266 10.54 25.00 5.64
C TYR A 266 11.96 24.89 6.19
N LEU A 267 12.07 25.05 7.51
CA LEU A 267 13.34 24.99 8.24
C LEU A 267 13.37 23.75 9.12
N LEU A 268 14.40 22.92 8.94
CA LEU A 268 14.70 21.81 9.85
C LEU A 268 16.03 22.05 10.54
N ASN A 269 16.01 22.15 11.87
CA ASN A 269 17.21 22.22 12.68
C ASN A 269 17.68 20.82 13.06
N ILE A 270 18.93 20.51 12.72
CA ILE A 270 19.66 19.33 13.15
C ILE A 270 20.65 19.78 14.22
N THR A 271 20.43 19.35 15.46
CA THR A 271 21.23 19.76 16.62
C THR A 271 22.23 18.67 17.02
N GLY A 272 23.33 19.06 17.67
CA GLY A 272 24.30 18.13 18.24
C GLY A 272 25.29 17.53 17.24
N VAL A 273 25.57 18.23 16.13
CA VAL A 273 26.57 17.80 15.13
C VAL A 273 27.85 18.60 15.34
N ASN A 274 28.82 17.99 16.02
CA ASN A 274 30.08 18.63 16.41
C ASN A 274 31.19 18.50 15.35
N GLU A 275 30.85 18.02 14.17
CA GLU A 275 31.79 17.63 13.13
C GLU A 275 32.03 18.79 12.14
N PRO A 276 33.26 18.94 11.60
CA PRO A 276 33.60 20.03 10.69
C PRO A 276 32.96 19.87 9.30
N SER A 277 32.44 18.68 8.98
CA SER A 277 31.77 18.38 7.72
C SER A 277 30.61 17.43 7.96
N PHE A 278 29.48 17.73 7.33
CA PHE A 278 28.23 16.99 7.46
C PHE A 278 27.51 17.02 6.11
N PHE A 279 26.96 15.88 5.71
CA PHE A 279 26.29 15.67 4.44
C PHE A 279 24.85 15.28 4.70
N TYR A 280 23.97 15.63 3.78
CA TYR A 280 22.59 15.16 3.81
C TYR A 280 22.04 14.90 2.41
N ARG A 281 21.00 14.10 2.37
CA ARG A 281 20.10 13.94 1.23
C ARG A 281 18.69 13.76 1.76
N HIS A 282 17.70 14.15 0.99
CA HIS A 282 16.36 13.62 1.20
C HIS A 282 15.90 12.85 -0.03
N THR A 283 15.15 11.79 0.21
CA THR A 283 14.34 11.14 -0.81
C THR A 283 12.92 11.54 -0.57
N VAL A 284 12.22 11.97 -1.63
CA VAL A 284 10.82 12.36 -1.49
C VAL A 284 9.94 11.28 -2.07
N VAL A 285 8.93 10.84 -1.33
CA VAL A 285 7.86 10.00 -1.85
C VAL A 285 6.68 10.92 -2.15
N ASP A 286 6.31 11.02 -3.42
CA ASP A 286 5.17 11.79 -3.89
C ASP A 286 3.91 10.91 -3.81
N TYR A 287 3.00 11.27 -2.91
CA TYR A 287 1.68 10.67 -2.75
C TYR A 287 0.56 11.56 -3.30
N SER A 288 0.89 12.60 -4.06
CA SER A 288 -0.09 13.58 -4.56
C SER A 288 -1.18 13.00 -5.44
N GLN A 289 -0.91 11.85 -6.07
CA GLN A 289 -1.87 11.13 -6.90
C GLN A 289 -2.89 10.32 -6.08
N LEU A 290 -2.69 10.11 -4.77
CA LEU A 290 -3.68 9.46 -3.93
C LEU A 290 -4.95 10.32 -3.80
N PHE A 291 -6.06 9.67 -3.46
CA PHE A 291 -7.37 10.33 -3.39
C PHE A 291 -7.40 11.47 -2.36
N HIS A 292 -7.86 12.64 -2.80
CA HIS A 292 -8.21 13.78 -1.94
C HIS A 292 -9.73 13.84 -1.85
N PRO A 293 -10.34 13.47 -0.72
CA PRO A 293 -11.81 13.41 -0.65
C PRO A 293 -12.50 14.78 -0.68
N LEU A 294 -11.73 15.87 -0.59
CA LEU A 294 -12.24 17.20 -0.30
C LEU A 294 -12.96 17.95 -1.43
N PRO A 295 -12.70 17.76 -2.74
CA PRO A 295 -13.42 18.58 -3.71
C PRO A 295 -14.86 18.12 -3.95
N THR A 296 -15.22 16.85 -3.73
CA THR A 296 -16.45 16.25 -4.29
C THR A 296 -17.45 15.74 -3.27
N LEU A 297 -17.04 15.41 -2.05
CA LEU A 297 -17.93 14.74 -1.10
C LEU A 297 -18.91 15.71 -0.41
N ASP A 298 -18.56 16.99 -0.31
CA ASP A 298 -19.43 18.02 0.26
C ASP A 298 -20.37 18.65 -0.76
N GLN A 299 -20.16 18.45 -2.07
CA GLN A 299 -20.96 19.04 -3.14
C GLN A 299 -22.44 18.61 -3.12
N ASP A 300 -23.31 19.43 -3.70
CA ASP A 300 -24.72 19.10 -3.87
C ASP A 300 -24.88 17.80 -4.68
N GLY A 301 -25.64 16.85 -4.13
CA GLY A 301 -25.86 15.54 -4.72
C GLY A 301 -24.78 14.50 -4.44
N ALA A 302 -23.69 14.84 -3.73
CA ALA A 302 -22.68 13.88 -3.34
C ALA A 302 -23.28 12.77 -2.46
N LYS A 303 -23.00 11.50 -2.79
CA LYS A 303 -23.61 10.34 -2.14
C LYS A 303 -22.61 9.53 -1.34
N ILE A 304 -23.02 9.13 -0.15
CA ILE A 304 -22.28 8.20 0.71
C ILE A 304 -23.22 7.07 1.09
N GLU A 305 -22.90 5.84 0.68
CA GLU A 305 -23.66 4.66 1.05
C GLU A 305 -22.97 3.86 2.16
N PHE A 306 -23.76 3.49 3.16
CA PHE A 306 -23.36 2.60 4.25
C PHE A 306 -24.15 1.29 4.10
N VAL A 307 -23.44 0.19 3.87
CA VAL A 307 -24.06 -1.14 3.69
C VAL A 307 -23.74 -2.03 4.88
N ASN A 308 -24.78 -2.60 5.49
CA ASN A 308 -24.70 -3.62 6.53
C ASN A 308 -24.32 -4.99 5.92
N PRO A 309 -23.72 -5.90 6.71
CA PRO A 309 -23.42 -7.25 6.26
C PRO A 309 -24.63 -8.08 5.79
N ASP A 310 -25.85 -7.73 6.25
CA ASP A 310 -27.09 -8.36 5.82
C ASP A 310 -27.65 -7.82 4.49
N GLY A 311 -26.95 -6.85 3.88
CA GLY A 311 -27.31 -6.22 2.62
C GLY A 311 -28.23 -5.00 2.77
N SER A 312 -28.72 -4.68 3.97
CA SER A 312 -29.44 -3.41 4.19
C SER A 312 -28.50 -2.22 4.08
N SER A 313 -28.97 -1.08 3.58
CA SER A 313 -28.12 0.10 3.39
C SER A 313 -28.81 1.41 3.72
N ILE A 314 -28.02 2.45 3.97
CA ILE A 314 -28.46 3.84 4.03
C ILE A 314 -27.54 4.69 3.16
N THR A 315 -28.13 5.41 2.22
CA THR A 315 -27.46 6.37 1.35
C THR A 315 -27.74 7.77 1.85
N ILE A 316 -26.68 8.53 2.10
CA ILE A 316 -26.70 9.93 2.52
C ILE A 316 -26.35 10.78 1.31
N ILE A 317 -27.08 11.88 1.12
CA ILE A 317 -26.96 12.78 -0.03
C ILE A 317 -26.75 14.20 0.47
N SER A 318 -25.56 14.76 0.25
CA SER A 318 -25.24 16.15 0.59
C SER A 318 -26.07 17.13 -0.25
N ASN A 319 -26.38 18.30 0.32
CA ASN A 319 -26.95 19.43 -0.42
C ASN A 319 -25.96 20.56 -0.74
N GLY A 320 -24.65 20.37 -0.49
CA GLY A 320 -23.66 21.43 -0.69
C GLY A 320 -23.60 22.49 0.40
N GLN A 321 -24.47 22.42 1.41
CA GLN A 321 -24.72 23.52 2.36
C GLN A 321 -24.71 23.06 3.82
N GLY A 322 -23.99 21.97 4.12
CA GLY A 322 -23.85 21.47 5.49
C GLY A 322 -25.05 20.64 5.98
N ALA A 323 -25.94 20.21 5.08
CA ALA A 323 -27.10 19.36 5.36
C ALA A 323 -27.33 18.39 4.19
N GLY A 324 -28.49 17.75 4.14
CA GLY A 324 -28.79 16.79 3.09
C GLY A 324 -30.03 15.96 3.34
N THR A 325 -30.10 14.85 2.62
CA THR A 325 -31.15 13.84 2.77
C THR A 325 -30.54 12.46 2.93
N TRP A 326 -31.36 11.49 3.31
CA TRP A 326 -30.98 10.09 3.31
C TRP A 326 -32.10 9.23 2.75
N VAL A 327 -31.74 8.07 2.20
CA VAL A 327 -32.64 7.02 1.73
C VAL A 327 -32.09 5.67 2.19
N ASP A 328 -32.92 4.83 2.81
CA ASP A 328 -32.53 3.45 3.16
C ASP A 328 -32.90 2.44 2.07
N SER A 329 -32.39 1.22 2.20
CA SER A 329 -32.65 0.12 1.27
C SER A 329 -34.12 -0.31 1.19
N ASP A 330 -34.95 0.10 2.14
CA ASP A 330 -36.40 -0.17 2.16
C ASP A 330 -37.20 0.99 1.50
N GLY A 331 -36.51 2.03 1.04
CA GLY A 331 -37.10 3.20 0.39
C GLY A 331 -37.62 4.27 1.36
N ASN A 332 -37.37 4.13 2.66
CA ASN A 332 -37.66 5.22 3.60
C ASN A 332 -36.64 6.34 3.40
N SER A 333 -37.04 7.56 3.67
CA SER A 333 -36.18 8.73 3.48
C SER A 333 -36.44 9.80 4.52
N GLY A 334 -35.47 10.67 4.70
CA GLY A 334 -35.61 11.83 5.59
C GLY A 334 -34.53 12.87 5.36
N SER A 335 -34.50 13.86 6.25
CA SER A 335 -33.55 14.98 6.20
C SER A 335 -32.43 14.81 7.22
N LEU A 336 -31.28 15.40 6.89
CA LEU A 336 -30.15 15.56 7.81
C LEU A 336 -30.21 16.94 8.45
N SER A 337 -30.00 17.02 9.75
CA SER A 337 -29.82 18.29 10.47
C SER A 337 -28.41 18.83 10.34
N SER A 338 -27.43 17.95 10.10
CA SER A 338 -26.06 18.34 9.79
C SER A 338 -25.41 17.31 8.85
N PHE A 339 -24.51 17.80 8.03
CA PHE A 339 -23.65 17.01 7.17
C PHE A 339 -22.35 17.79 7.02
N ALA A 340 -21.27 17.28 7.60
CA ALA A 340 -20.02 17.99 7.68
C ALA A 340 -18.85 17.05 7.47
N PHE A 341 -17.82 17.65 6.90
CA PHE A 341 -16.52 17.05 6.73
C PHE A 341 -15.53 17.90 7.50
N GLU A 342 -14.97 17.34 8.57
CA GLU A 342 -13.96 18.02 9.35
C GLU A 342 -12.61 17.44 9.01
N VAL A 343 -11.72 18.31 8.54
CA VAL A 343 -10.31 18.02 8.40
C VAL A 343 -9.70 18.12 9.78
N PHE A 344 -9.45 16.98 10.44
CA PHE A 344 -8.69 16.99 11.68
C PHE A 344 -7.20 17.07 11.34
N LEU A 345 -6.64 18.27 11.48
CA LEU A 345 -5.20 18.58 11.39
C LEU A 345 -4.68 18.81 12.82
N PRO A 346 -3.62 18.13 13.28
CA PRO A 346 -2.86 18.65 14.41
C PRO A 346 -2.21 19.98 14.01
N GLU A 347 -2.38 21.02 14.83
CA GLU A 347 -2.13 22.42 14.44
C GLU A 347 -0.67 22.76 14.09
N THR A 348 0.33 21.92 14.39
CA THR A 348 1.75 22.13 14.04
C THR A 348 2.55 20.82 14.16
N GLY A 349 3.56 20.56 13.31
CA GLY A 349 4.40 19.37 13.46
C GLY A 349 5.73 19.36 12.71
N VAL A 350 6.84 19.54 13.46
CA VAL A 350 8.18 19.03 13.14
C VAL A 350 8.36 17.73 13.93
N PHE A 351 8.68 16.62 13.29
CA PHE A 351 8.64 15.30 13.95
C PHE A 351 10.03 14.83 14.40
N PHE A 352 10.22 14.65 15.72
CA PHE A 352 11.29 13.87 16.33
C PHE A 352 10.76 13.01 17.50
N ARG A 353 10.95 11.69 17.36
CA ARG A 353 10.97 10.56 18.32
C ARG A 353 9.71 10.20 19.15
N GLY A 354 9.26 8.97 18.89
CA GLY A 354 8.64 8.07 19.89
C GLY A 354 7.52 7.22 19.29
N ARG A 355 7.85 6.14 18.57
CA ARG A 355 6.87 5.32 17.83
C ARG A 355 5.61 5.01 18.65
N SER A 356 4.46 5.44 18.15
CA SER A 356 3.23 4.65 17.93
C SER A 356 2.14 5.58 17.33
N TYR A 357 1.62 5.20 16.16
CA TYR A 357 0.37 5.68 15.50
C TYR A 357 0.40 6.99 14.67
N GLY A 358 -0.16 6.93 13.44
CA GLY A 358 -0.47 8.07 12.53
C GLY A 358 0.75 8.71 11.85
N GLU A 359 0.73 9.58 10.83
CA GLU A 359 -0.35 10.34 10.16
C GLU A 359 -0.02 10.52 8.65
N PHE A 360 -1.01 10.78 7.80
CA PHE A 360 -0.98 11.75 6.69
C PHE A 360 -2.44 12.17 6.45
N ILE A 361 -2.57 13.45 6.10
CA ILE A 361 -3.68 14.40 6.13
C ILE A 361 -4.81 14.10 5.13
N PRO A 362 -6.09 14.45 5.39
CA PRO A 362 -6.77 14.67 6.66
C PRO A 362 -7.38 13.38 7.21
N LEU A 363 -7.52 13.33 8.53
CA LEU A 363 -8.62 12.62 9.15
C LEU A 363 -9.90 13.37 8.80
N LEU A 364 -10.47 13.06 7.63
CA LEU A 364 -11.79 13.53 7.27
C LEU A 364 -12.78 12.81 8.15
N ASN A 365 -13.18 13.48 9.22
CA ASN A 365 -14.33 13.04 9.98
C ASN A 365 -15.55 13.44 9.17
N PHE A 366 -16.15 12.43 8.55
CA PHE A 366 -17.53 12.53 8.18
C PHE A 366 -18.35 12.63 9.47
N ASN A 367 -19.22 13.62 9.56
CA ASN A 367 -20.20 13.74 10.62
C ASN A 367 -21.54 14.08 9.96
N CYS A 368 -22.57 13.31 10.27
CA CYS A 368 -23.94 13.70 9.96
C CYS A 368 -24.88 13.41 11.11
N GLU A 369 -25.89 14.24 11.23
CA GLU A 369 -27.00 14.04 12.16
C GLU A 369 -28.30 13.92 11.40
N PHE A 370 -29.13 12.97 11.81
CA PHE A 370 -30.45 12.77 11.23
C PHE A 370 -31.47 13.61 11.99
N SER A 371 -32.40 14.24 11.27
CA SER A 371 -33.48 15.01 11.90
C SER A 371 -34.46 14.15 12.71
N ALA A 372 -34.46 12.84 12.49
CA ALA A 372 -35.19 11.81 13.23
C ALA A 372 -34.44 10.47 13.08
N PRO A 373 -34.69 9.46 13.94
CA PRO A 373 -34.10 8.13 13.78
C PRO A 373 -34.27 7.57 12.35
N ALA A 374 -33.17 7.16 11.72
CA ALA A 374 -33.11 6.73 10.31
C ALA A 374 -32.74 5.25 10.15
N GLY A 375 -33.24 4.60 9.09
CA GLY A 375 -32.93 3.21 8.73
C GLY A 375 -33.34 2.15 9.77
N THR A 376 -33.05 0.89 9.46
CA THR A 376 -33.34 -0.27 10.33
C THR A 376 -32.63 -0.20 11.69
N GLY A 377 -31.50 0.51 11.75
CA GLY A 377 -30.75 0.76 12.99
C GLY A 377 -31.30 1.90 13.85
N SER A 378 -32.30 2.65 13.40
CA SER A 378 -32.79 3.87 14.09
C SER A 378 -31.67 4.88 14.40
N PHE A 379 -30.78 5.10 13.44
CA PHE A 379 -29.60 5.97 13.55
C PHE A 379 -29.98 7.41 13.86
N GLN A 380 -29.32 8.03 14.84
CA GLN A 380 -29.49 9.46 15.17
C GLN A 380 -28.34 10.31 14.63
N SER A 381 -27.16 9.72 14.50
CA SER A 381 -25.99 10.32 13.85
C SER A 381 -25.08 9.22 13.29
N LEU A 382 -24.22 9.62 12.36
CA LEU A 382 -23.09 8.81 11.90
C LEU A 382 -21.85 9.69 11.89
N SER A 383 -20.78 9.20 12.49
CA SER A 383 -19.47 9.83 12.41
C SER A 383 -18.43 8.79 12.08
N GLY A 384 -17.50 9.14 11.20
CA GLY A 384 -16.33 8.29 10.97
C GLY A 384 -15.20 8.90 10.17
N VAL A 385 -14.02 8.33 10.39
CA VAL A 385 -12.79 8.67 9.65
C VAL A 385 -12.87 8.07 8.25
N LEU A 386 -12.60 8.86 7.22
CA LEU A 386 -12.62 8.43 5.81
C LEU A 386 -11.24 8.14 5.20
N SER A 387 -10.18 8.74 5.73
CA SER A 387 -8.81 8.58 5.25
C SER A 387 -7.80 8.73 6.40
N PHE A 388 -6.71 7.96 6.37
CA PHE A 388 -5.55 8.16 7.25
C PHE A 388 -4.26 7.65 6.59
N HIS A 389 -3.12 7.98 7.17
CA HIS A 389 -1.81 7.40 6.83
C HIS A 389 -0.97 7.28 8.10
N SER A 390 0.11 6.50 8.10
CA SER A 390 1.02 6.46 9.26
C SER A 390 2.43 6.09 8.89
N GLU A 391 3.38 6.32 9.81
CA GLU A 391 4.78 5.87 9.70
C GLU A 391 4.93 4.37 9.40
N VAL A 392 3.90 3.56 9.70
CA VAL A 392 3.89 2.11 9.49
C VAL A 392 3.05 1.73 8.26
N ASN A 393 2.09 2.58 7.85
CA ASN A 393 0.98 2.13 7.01
C ASN A 393 0.88 2.75 5.63
N GLY A 394 1.58 3.85 5.36
CA GLY A 394 1.23 4.67 4.20
C GLY A 394 -0.27 4.93 4.05
N GLY A 395 -0.72 5.25 2.84
CA GLY A 395 -2.06 5.81 2.58
C GLY A 395 -3.21 4.82 2.68
N PHE A 396 -4.30 5.19 3.35
CA PHE A 396 -5.49 4.35 3.56
C PHE A 396 -6.80 5.02 3.07
N GLU A 397 -7.72 4.18 2.56
CA GLU A 397 -9.17 4.42 2.45
C GLU A 397 -9.90 3.45 3.40
N GLY A 398 -10.83 3.94 4.24
CA GLY A 398 -11.72 3.08 5.05
C GLY A 398 -12.21 3.64 6.40
N ILE A 399 -12.94 2.81 7.16
CA ILE A 399 -13.93 3.23 8.19
C ILE A 399 -13.40 3.17 9.64
N LYS A 400 -13.80 4.17 10.45
CA LYS A 400 -13.88 4.05 11.92
C LYS A 400 -15.12 4.79 12.47
N ASN A 401 -16.05 4.09 13.13
CA ASN A 401 -17.33 4.63 13.65
C ASN A 401 -17.34 4.85 15.19
N ILE A 402 -17.97 5.93 15.68
CA ILE A 402 -18.54 6.17 17.04
C ILE A 402 -19.66 7.24 16.87
N SER A 403 -20.89 7.25 17.43
CA SER A 403 -21.52 6.63 18.63
C SER A 403 -22.98 6.18 18.40
N GLY A 404 -23.40 5.07 19.03
CA GLY A 404 -24.80 4.60 19.09
C GLY A 404 -25.04 3.27 18.35
N ALA A 405 -25.82 2.36 18.93
CA ALA A 405 -25.63 0.91 18.75
C ALA A 405 -25.81 0.38 17.31
N PHE A 406 -24.74 -0.20 16.73
CA PHE A 406 -24.72 -1.62 16.34
C PHE A 406 -23.31 -2.22 16.27
N ASN A 407 -23.28 -3.55 16.48
CA ASN A 407 -22.11 -4.42 16.65
C ASN A 407 -21.66 -5.08 15.33
N ARG A 408 -21.03 -4.37 14.38
CA ARG A 408 -20.10 -4.92 13.34
C ARG A 408 -19.74 -3.87 12.26
N PRO A 409 -18.61 -4.04 11.53
CA PRO A 409 -18.11 -3.04 10.58
C PRO A 409 -18.97 -2.92 9.31
N PHE A 410 -19.18 -1.69 8.84
CA PHE A 410 -19.77 -1.35 7.54
C PHE A 410 -18.71 -1.45 6.43
N LYS A 411 -19.14 -1.47 5.16
CA LYS A 411 -18.29 -1.19 3.99
C LYS A 411 -18.64 0.20 3.42
N PHE A 412 -17.62 0.98 3.06
CA PHE A 412 -17.74 2.31 2.45
C PHE A 412 -17.42 2.16 0.96
N THR A 413 -18.31 2.67 0.11
CA THR A 413 -18.06 2.81 -1.32
C THR A 413 -18.33 4.27 -1.65
N PRO A 414 -17.31 5.12 -1.91
CA PRO A 414 -17.59 6.42 -2.49
C PRO A 414 -18.23 6.14 -3.86
N ALA A 415 -19.25 6.92 -4.24
CA ALA A 415 -19.76 6.85 -5.60
C ALA A 415 -18.59 7.16 -6.54
N LEU A 416 -18.04 6.13 -7.18
CA LEU A 416 -17.20 6.30 -8.35
C LEU A 416 -18.04 7.13 -9.31
N GLU A 417 -17.51 8.25 -9.78
CA GLU A 417 -18.09 8.90 -10.93
C GLU A 417 -18.33 7.81 -11.98
N SER A 418 -19.59 7.64 -12.37
CA SER A 418 -19.97 6.88 -13.56
C SER A 418 -19.08 7.36 -14.73
N PRO A 419 -18.64 6.45 -15.62
CA PRO A 419 -17.54 6.65 -16.58
C PRO A 419 -17.55 7.98 -17.34
#